data_AF-J6IN09-F1
#
_entry.id   AF-J6IN09-F1
#
_cell.length_a   1.000
_cell.length_b   1.000
_cell.length_c   1.000
_cell.angle_alpha   90.00
_cell.angle_beta   90.00
_cell.angle_gamma   90.00
#
_symmetry.space_group_name_H-M   'P 1'
#
loop_
_entity.id
_entity.type
_entity.pdbx_description
1 polymer ?
#
loop_
_entity_poly.entity_id
_entity_poly.type
_entity_poly.pdbx_seq_one_letter_code
_entity_poly.pdbx_strand_id
1 'polypeptide(L)'
;MIVTANLKDFPRECIAEFDVEALHPDEFISDLFDLNHALALQAVAEQRANMKKPPKSVDEYLEALLRQGLPMTVKALEKYKAIL
;
A
#
# COMPACT_ATOMS: atom_id res chain seq x y z
N MET A 1 15.02 6.14 -0.83
CA MET A 1 14.04 5.59 0.14
C MET A 1 13.82 4.10 -0.13
N ILE A 2 13.62 3.32 0.93
CA ILE A 2 13.27 1.90 0.94
C ILE A 2 11.85 1.79 1.50
N VAL A 3 10.97 1.04 0.83
CA VAL A 3 9.62 0.76 1.31
C VAL A 3 9.58 -0.69 1.81
N THR A 4 9.40 -0.90 3.12
CA THR A 4 9.52 -2.23 3.74
C THR A 4 8.72 -2.35 5.04
N ALA A 5 8.10 -3.52 5.25
CA ALA A 5 7.45 -3.84 6.51
C ALA A 5 8.47 -4.16 7.63
N ASN A 6 9.71 -4.48 7.27
CA ASN A 6 10.76 -4.89 8.22
C ASN A 6 11.63 -3.71 8.64
N LEU A 7 11.04 -2.64 9.19
CA LEU A 7 11.79 -1.43 9.56
C LEU A 7 12.95 -1.70 10.54
N LYS A 8 12.82 -2.72 11.39
CA LYS A 8 13.88 -3.15 12.32
C LYS A 8 15.18 -3.58 11.63
N ASP A 9 15.12 -4.02 10.38
CA ASP A 9 16.27 -4.45 9.59
C ASP A 9 16.98 -3.23 8.93
N PHE A 10 16.37 -2.05 9.01
CA PHE A 10 16.85 -0.79 8.44
C PHE A 10 16.88 0.32 9.52
N PRO A 11 17.65 0.16 10.61
CA PRO A 11 17.78 1.18 11.63
C PRO A 11 18.34 2.48 11.04
N ARG A 12 17.78 3.62 11.46
CA ARG A 12 18.06 4.94 10.87
C ARG A 12 19.55 5.27 10.89
N GLU A 13 20.24 4.90 11.96
CA GLU A 13 21.67 5.21 12.14
C GLU A 13 22.54 4.52 11.09
N CYS A 14 22.12 3.36 10.57
CA CYS A 14 22.85 2.60 9.56
C CYS A 14 22.54 3.04 8.13
N ILE A 15 21.33 3.55 7.87
CA ILE A 15 20.92 3.94 6.51
C ILE A 15 21.13 5.44 6.22
N ALA A 16 21.26 6.26 7.27
CA ALA A 16 21.45 7.70 7.14
C ALA A 16 22.73 8.08 6.38
N GLU A 17 23.80 7.28 6.48
CA GLU A 17 25.05 7.52 5.74
C GLU A 17 24.90 7.41 4.22
N PHE A 18 23.85 6.73 3.76
CA PHE A 18 23.55 6.55 2.33
C PHE A 18 22.52 7.55 1.79
N ASP A 19 22.07 8.50 2.61
CA ASP A 19 20.96 9.41 2.26
C ASP A 19 19.68 8.64 1.88
N VAL A 20 19.44 7.52 2.58
CA VAL A 20 18.28 6.65 2.38
C VAL A 20 17.44 6.61 3.65
N GLU A 21 16.14 6.72 3.47
CA GLU A 21 15.13 6.52 4.52
C GLU A 21 14.37 5.21 4.30
N ALA A 22 13.87 4.59 5.38
CA ALA A 22 13.01 3.42 5.32
C ALA A 22 11.59 3.77 5.80
N LEU A 23 10.57 3.40 5.03
CA LEU A 23 9.17 3.73 5.28
C LEU A 23 8.30 2.47 5.23
N HIS A 24 7.30 2.38 6.11
CA HIS A 24 6.36 1.27 6.08
C HIS A 24 5.46 1.36 4.82
N PRO A 25 5.14 0.25 4.13
CA PRO A 25 4.32 0.29 2.91
C PRO A 25 2.95 0.93 3.13
N ASP A 26 2.32 0.67 4.27
CA ASP A 26 1.00 1.24 4.58
C ASP A 26 1.04 2.77 4.73
N GLU A 27 2.13 3.31 5.28
CA GLU A 27 2.35 4.74 5.41
C GLU A 27 2.67 5.35 4.03
N PHE A 28 3.57 4.72 3.29
CA PHE A 28 3.91 5.14 1.92
C PHE A 28 2.69 5.21 0.99
N ILE A 29 1.81 4.21 1.03
CA ILE A 29 0.59 4.20 0.20
C ILE A 29 -0.38 5.30 0.66
N SER A 30 -0.50 5.54 1.97
CA SER A 30 -1.31 6.64 2.50
C SER A 30 -0.82 7.99 1.97
N ASP A 31 0.50 8.23 1.98
CA ASP A 31 1.08 9.46 1.47
C ASP A 31 0.81 9.65 -0.03
N LEU A 32 0.94 8.59 -0.83
CA LEU A 32 0.60 8.63 -2.26
C LEU A 32 -0.88 8.92 -2.50
N PHE A 33 -1.74 8.35 -1.66
CA PHE A 33 -3.17 8.52 -1.74
C PHE A 33 -3.60 9.95 -1.38
N ASP A 34 -2.95 10.56 -0.39
CA ASP A 34 -3.16 11.96 -0.02
C ASP A 34 -2.58 12.92 -1.07
N LEU A 35 -1.47 12.55 -1.71
CA LEU A 35 -0.85 13.31 -2.79
C LEU A 35 -1.71 13.35 -4.06
N ASN A 36 -2.18 12.18 -4.51
CA ASN A 36 -3.06 12.09 -5.68
C ASN A 36 -3.97 10.87 -5.59
N HIS A 37 -5.11 11.12 -4.97
CA HIS A 37 -6.14 10.13 -4.74
C HIS A 37 -6.64 9.42 -6.00
N ALA A 38 -6.82 10.16 -7.10
CA ALA A 38 -7.37 9.61 -8.34
C ALA A 38 -6.39 8.61 -8.97
N LEU A 39 -5.10 8.95 -9.05
CA LEU A 39 -4.08 8.06 -9.58
C LEU A 39 -3.85 6.84 -8.68
N ALA A 40 -3.88 7.03 -7.36
CA ALA A 40 -3.74 5.92 -6.41
C ALA A 40 -4.92 4.94 -6.54
N LEU A 41 -6.16 5.42 -6.60
CA LEU A 41 -7.34 4.57 -6.82
C LEU A 41 -7.27 3.82 -8.15
N GLN A 42 -6.86 4.49 -9.24
CA GLN A 42 -6.70 3.85 -10.54
C GLN A 42 -5.69 2.70 -10.47
N ALA A 43 -4.52 2.94 -9.85
CA ALA A 43 -3.50 1.91 -9.70
C ALA A 43 -3.99 0.70 -8.88
N VAL A 44 -4.75 0.94 -7.81
CA VAL A 44 -5.35 -0.12 -6.98
C VAL A 44 -6.38 -0.94 -7.78
N ALA A 45 -7.28 -0.28 -8.51
CA ALA A 45 -8.28 -0.95 -9.35
C ALA A 45 -7.62 -1.79 -10.46
N GLU A 46 -6.60 -1.25 -11.13
CA GLU A 46 -5.81 -1.95 -12.14
C GLU A 46 -5.06 -3.15 -11.55
N GLN A 47 -4.45 -3.00 -10.36
CA GLN A 47 -3.78 -4.10 -9.68
C GLN A 47 -4.75 -5.25 -9.42
N ARG A 48 -5.94 -4.97 -8.86
CA ARG A 48 -6.95 -5.99 -8.59
C ARG A 48 -7.43 -6.65 -9.88
N ALA A 49 -7.72 -5.88 -10.93
CA ALA A 49 -8.14 -6.40 -12.23
C ALA A 49 -7.08 -7.30 -12.89
N ASN A 50 -5.79 -7.05 -12.60
CA ASN A 50 -4.68 -7.88 -13.08
C ASN A 50 -4.48 -9.18 -12.29
N MET A 51 -5.11 -9.33 -11.11
CA MET A 51 -5.17 -10.61 -10.41
C MET A 51 -6.13 -11.53 -11.14
N LYS A 52 -5.63 -12.36 -12.06
CA LYS A 52 -6.47 -13.26 -12.88
C LYS A 52 -6.49 -14.71 -12.37
N LYS A 53 -5.60 -15.07 -11.45
CA LYS A 53 -5.39 -16.45 -10.97
C LYS A 53 -4.96 -16.49 -9.48
N PRO A 54 -5.91 -16.51 -8.54
CA PRO A 54 -7.36 -16.37 -8.73
C PRO A 54 -7.79 -14.90 -8.96
N PRO A 55 -8.92 -14.66 -9.64
CA PRO A 55 -9.59 -13.37 -9.56
C PRO A 55 -10.04 -13.08 -8.13
N LYS A 56 -10.01 -11.81 -7.74
CA LYS A 56 -10.47 -11.36 -6.43
C LYS A 56 -11.61 -10.36 -6.57
N SER A 57 -12.68 -10.59 -5.83
CA SER A 57 -13.66 -9.55 -5.52
C SER A 57 -13.00 -8.39 -4.76
N VAL A 58 -13.70 -7.24 -4.67
CA VAL A 58 -13.20 -6.08 -3.93
C VAL A 58 -12.95 -6.43 -2.47
N ASP A 59 -13.87 -7.13 -1.81
CA ASP A 59 -13.72 -7.52 -0.40
C ASP A 59 -12.56 -8.51 -0.19
N GLU A 60 -12.40 -9.52 -1.06
CA GLU A 60 -11.26 -10.45 -0.97
C GLU A 60 -9.90 -9.77 -1.22
N TYR A 61 -9.89 -8.72 -2.05
CA TYR A 61 -8.70 -7.92 -2.30
C TYR A 61 -8.35 -7.08 -1.07
N LEU A 62 -9.31 -6.34 -0.51
CA LEU A 62 -9.09 -5.52 0.70
C LEU A 62 -8.70 -6.38 1.91
N GLU A 63 -9.34 -7.54 2.10
CA GLU A 63 -8.97 -8.50 3.15
C GLU A 63 -7.52 -9.02 2.96
N ALA A 64 -7.08 -9.19 1.72
CA ALA A 64 -5.70 -9.57 1.44
C ALA A 64 -4.70 -8.45 1.76
N LEU A 65 -5.03 -7.19 1.46
CA LEU A 65 -4.21 -6.04 1.86
C LEU A 65 -4.14 -5.92 3.39
N LEU A 66 -5.26 -6.13 4.08
CA LEU A 66 -5.30 -6.10 5.55
C LEU A 66 -4.38 -7.18 6.15
N ARG A 67 -4.44 -8.42 5.63
CA ARG A 67 -3.54 -9.52 6.04
C ARG A 67 -2.06 -9.26 5.72
N GLN A 68 -1.77 -8.37 4.76
CA GLN A 68 -0.41 -7.90 4.45
C GLN A 68 0.06 -6.78 5.38
N GLY A 69 -0.75 -6.36 6.35
CA GLY A 69 -0.42 -5.29 7.28
C GLY A 69 -0.64 -3.91 6.69
N LEU A 70 -1.66 -3.73 5.83
CA LEU A 70 -2.02 -2.44 5.22
C LEU A 70 -3.35 -1.85 5.74
N PRO A 71 -3.58 -1.75 7.07
CA PRO A 71 -4.87 -1.30 7.61
C PRO A 71 -5.24 0.15 7.26
N MET A 72 -4.28 1.08 7.16
CA MET A 72 -4.57 2.47 6.80
C MET A 72 -5.01 2.57 5.34
N THR A 73 -4.31 1.86 4.46
CA THR A 73 -4.66 1.73 3.05
C THR A 73 -6.06 1.16 2.90
N VAL A 74 -6.37 0.05 3.57
CA VAL A 74 -7.71 -0.57 3.51
C VAL A 74 -8.79 0.39 3.99
N LYS A 75 -8.58 1.07 5.13
CA LYS A 75 -9.52 2.07 5.66
C LYS A 75 -9.77 3.21 4.67
N ALA A 76 -8.75 3.64 3.94
CA ALA A 76 -8.88 4.68 2.93
C ALA A 76 -9.70 4.19 1.72
N LEU A 77 -9.44 2.96 1.27
CA LEU A 77 -10.07 2.34 0.11
C LEU A 77 -11.53 1.88 0.35
N GLU A 78 -11.91 1.57 1.57
CA GLU A 78 -13.29 1.18 1.95
C GLU A 78 -14.34 2.18 1.45
N LYS A 79 -14.00 3.48 1.40
CA LYS A 79 -14.89 4.55 0.91
C LYS A 79 -15.15 4.49 -0.60
N TYR A 80 -14.36 3.71 -1.34
CA TYR A 80 -14.32 3.68 -2.80
C TYR A 80 -14.61 2.29 -3.38
N LYS A 81 -15.13 1.35 -2.58
CA LYS A 81 -15.44 -0.02 -3.01
C LYS A 81 -16.19 -0.13 -4.34
N ALA A 82 -17.10 0.79 -4.63
CA ALA A 82 -17.91 0.78 -5.84
C ALA A 82 -17.11 0.99 -7.14
N ILE A 83 -15.90 1.54 -7.06
CA ILE A 83 -15.04 1.87 -8.20
C ILE A 83 -13.72 1.09 -8.22
N LEU A 84 -13.49 0.24 -7.21
CA LEU A 84 -12.33 -0.63 -7.12
C LEU A 84 -12.51 -1.93 -7.88
#